data_AF-A0A7C4TDQ7-F1
#
_entry.id   AF-A0A7C4TDQ7-F1
#
_cell.length_a   1.000
_cell.length_b   1.000
_cell.length_c   1.000
_cell.angle_alpha   90.00
_cell.angle_beta   90.00
_cell.angle_gamma   90.00
#
_symmetry.space_group_name_H-M   'P 1'
#
loop_
_entity.id
_entity.type
_entity.pdbx_description
1 polymer ?
#
loop_
_entity_poly.entity_id
_entity_poly.type
_entity_poly.pdbx_seq_one_letter_code
_entity_poly.pdbx_strand_id
1 'polypeptide(L)'
;DAIAAARRDDDLATLLRERIAGRERQLGDLVERAKGEDVIDDAVDTDAFARFCTTLAAGALVMRTLGLEAPDRSVWQALIHRLLEAIAPREETQQ
;
A
#
# COMPACT_ATOMS: atom_id res chain seq x y z
N ASP A 1 -15.89 -16.03 0.60
CA ASP A 1 -14.44 -15.85 0.82
C ASP A 1 -14.20 -15.43 2.27
N ALA A 2 -12.94 -15.23 2.67
CA ALA A 2 -12.58 -14.88 4.05
C ALA A 2 -13.22 -13.56 4.54
N ILE A 3 -13.45 -12.59 3.64
CA ILE A 3 -14.08 -11.30 3.98
C ILE A 3 -15.57 -11.50 4.27
N ALA A 4 -16.28 -12.27 3.44
CA ALA A 4 -17.68 -12.60 3.68
C ALA A 4 -17.89 -13.51 4.90
N ALA A 5 -16.91 -14.36 5.22
CA ALA A 5 -16.92 -15.19 6.43
C ALA A 5 -16.69 -14.35 7.69
N ALA A 6 -15.72 -13.42 7.67
CA ALA A 6 -15.44 -12.52 8.78
C ALA A 6 -16.62 -11.61 9.15
N ARG A 7 -17.52 -11.30 8.21
CA ARG A 7 -18.75 -10.56 8.54
C ARG A 7 -19.71 -11.33 9.46
N ARG A 8 -19.54 -12.64 9.60
CA ARG A 8 -20.43 -13.53 10.35
C ARG A 8 -19.75 -14.16 11.58
N ASP A 9 -18.44 -13.93 11.72
CA ASP A 9 -17.58 -14.53 12.74
C ASP A 9 -16.65 -13.43 13.27
N ASP A 10 -16.95 -12.98 14.49
CA ASP A 10 -16.26 -11.85 15.13
C ASP A 10 -14.81 -12.19 15.51
N ASP A 11 -14.51 -13.47 15.80
CA ASP A 11 -13.15 -13.92 16.09
C ASP A 11 -12.30 -13.89 14.81
N LEU A 12 -12.87 -14.35 13.70
CA LEU A 12 -12.23 -14.24 12.39
C LEU A 12 -12.04 -12.77 11.97
N ALA A 13 -13.03 -11.91 12.23
CA ALA A 13 -12.89 -10.49 11.97
C ALA A 13 -11.76 -9.86 12.78
N THR A 14 -11.61 -10.23 14.05
CA THR A 14 -10.53 -9.77 14.93
C THR A 14 -9.18 -10.22 14.42
N LEU A 15 -9.02 -11.50 14.09
CA LEU A 15 -7.78 -12.04 13.51
C LEU A 15 -7.38 -11.31 12.22
N LEU A 16 -8.34 -11.03 11.33
CA LEU A 16 -8.07 -10.30 10.10
C LEU A 16 -7.65 -8.85 10.35
N ARG A 17 -8.29 -8.16 11.31
CA ARG A 17 -7.90 -6.79 11.70
C ARG A 17 -6.47 -6.77 12.25
N GLU A 18 -6.12 -7.70 13.13
CA GLU A 18 -4.76 -7.81 13.69
C GLU A 18 -3.72 -8.07 12.60
N ARG A 19 -4.03 -8.97 11.67
CA ARG A 19 -3.16 -9.28 10.53
C ARG A 19 -2.94 -8.06 9.63
N ILE A 20 -4.00 -7.31 9.34
CA ILE A 20 -3.92 -6.08 8.55
C ILE A 20 -3.09 -5.03 9.28
N ALA A 21 -3.37 -4.80 10.57
CA ALA A 21 -2.62 -3.85 11.39
C ALA A 21 -1.13 -4.22 11.48
N GLY A 22 -0.81 -5.52 11.56
CA GLY A 22 0.58 -6.00 11.48
C GLY A 22 1.25 -5.70 10.15
N ARG A 23 0.52 -5.82 9.03
CA ARG A 23 1.01 -5.47 7.69
C ARG A 23 1.26 -3.97 7.56
N GLU A 24 0.36 -3.15 8.10
CA GLU A 24 0.47 -1.69 8.09
C GLU A 24 1.68 -1.22 8.91
N ARG A 25 1.92 -1.82 10.09
CA ARG A 25 3.15 -1.54 10.86
C ARG A 25 4.43 -1.88 10.09
N GLN A 26 4.48 -3.06 9.46
CA GLN A 26 5.62 -3.46 8.63
C GLN A 26 5.85 -2.51 7.44
N LEU A 27 4.78 -2.01 6.83
CA LEU A 27 4.86 -1.02 5.77
C LEU A 27 5.32 0.34 6.31
N GLY A 28 4.84 0.76 7.49
CA GLY A 28 5.31 1.97 8.17
C GLY A 28 6.82 1.95 8.39
N ASP A 29 7.35 0.85 8.94
CA ASP A 29 8.79 0.67 9.14
C ASP A 29 9.61 0.72 7.83
N LEU A 30 9.00 0.36 6.69
CA LEU A 30 9.64 0.48 5.37
C LEU A 30 9.63 1.93 4.88
N VAL A 31 8.52 2.65 5.08
CA VAL A 31 8.39 4.06 4.69
C VAL A 31 9.34 4.94 5.50
N GLU A 32 9.42 4.75 6.81
CA GLU A 32 10.35 5.52 7.66
C GLU A 32 11.81 5.32 7.24
N ARG A 33 12.19 4.09 6.86
CA ARG A 33 13.52 3.84 6.30
C ARG A 33 13.72 4.52 4.95
N ALA A 34 12.73 4.46 4.06
CA ALA A 34 12.80 5.12 2.75
C ALA A 34 12.90 6.64 2.86
N LYS A 35 12.27 7.25 3.87
CA LYS A 35 12.44 8.67 4.21
C LYS A 35 13.87 8.97 4.66
N GLY A 36 14.42 8.16 5.56
CA GLY A 36 15.82 8.28 5.98
C GLY A 36 16.85 8.09 4.86
N GLU A 37 16.46 7.47 3.75
CA GLU A 37 17.25 7.29 2.53
C GLU A 37 16.95 8.34 1.44
N ASP A 38 16.13 9.35 1.73
CA ASP A 38 15.71 10.41 0.78
C ASP A 38 14.96 9.88 -0.46
N VAL A 39 14.33 8.70 -0.33
CA VAL A 39 13.53 8.06 -1.39
C VAL A 39 12.07 8.48 -1.33
N ILE A 40 11.56 8.82 -0.14
CA ILE A 40 10.21 9.33 0.10
C ILE A 40 10.35 10.67 0.84
N ASP A 41 9.58 11.67 0.41
CA ASP A 41 9.53 12.99 1.05
C ASP A 41 9.01 12.87 2.49
N ASP A 42 9.68 13.55 3.42
CA ASP A 42 9.34 13.55 4.85
C ASP A 42 7.90 14.04 5.13
N ALA A 43 7.33 14.87 4.26
CA ALA A 43 5.97 15.36 4.37
C ALA A 43 4.89 14.30 4.08
N VAL A 44 5.25 13.15 3.52
CA VAL A 44 4.31 12.05 3.28
C VAL A 44 3.92 11.40 4.60
N ASP A 45 2.64 11.41 4.95
CA ASP A 45 2.16 10.72 6.15
C ASP A 45 2.33 9.19 6.01
N THR A 46 3.08 8.61 6.94
CA THR A 46 3.49 7.20 6.89
C THR A 46 2.32 6.24 7.04
N ASP A 47 1.41 6.51 7.97
CA ASP A 47 0.25 5.67 8.23
C ASP A 47 -0.73 5.72 7.06
N ALA A 48 -0.92 6.90 6.47
CA ALA A 48 -1.74 7.08 5.28
C ALA A 48 -1.17 6.30 4.09
N PHE A 49 0.15 6.33 3.88
CA PHE A 49 0.79 5.59 2.79
C PHE A 49 0.71 4.06 3.00
N ALA A 50 0.91 3.59 4.24
CA ALA A 50 0.75 2.18 4.60
C ALA A 50 -0.70 1.69 4.39
N ARG A 51 -1.68 2.50 4.80
CA ARG A 51 -3.11 2.24 4.56
C ARG A 51 -3.44 2.20 3.07
N PHE A 52 -2.88 3.13 2.29
CA PHE A 52 -3.05 3.17 0.83
C PHE A 52 -2.55 1.87 0.18
N CYS A 53 -1.32 1.46 0.50
CA CYS A 53 -0.72 0.23 -0.02
C CYS A 53 -1.56 -1.01 0.33
N THR A 54 -2.06 -1.08 1.57
CA THR A 54 -2.90 -2.19 2.03
C THR A 54 -4.25 -2.22 1.33
N THR A 55 -4.88 -1.06 1.13
CA THR A 55 -6.15 -0.92 0.40
C THR A 55 -5.98 -1.33 -1.06
N LEU A 56 -4.89 -0.91 -1.71
CA LEU A 56 -4.56 -1.30 -3.07
C LEU A 56 -4.37 -2.82 -3.21
N ALA A 57 -3.62 -3.44 -2.29
CA ALA A 57 -3.42 -4.88 -2.27
C ALA A 57 -4.73 -5.67 -2.07
N ALA A 58 -5.62 -5.17 -1.19
CA ALA A 58 -6.94 -5.75 -0.98
C ALA A 58 -7.83 -5.62 -2.22
N GLY A 59 -7.86 -4.45 -2.86
CA GLY A 59 -8.59 -4.25 -4.12
C GLY A 59 -8.10 -5.15 -5.25
N ALA A 60 -6.77 -5.30 -5.39
CA ALA A 60 -6.17 -6.20 -6.37
C ALA A 60 -6.55 -7.67 -6.15
N LEU A 61 -6.70 -8.09 -4.89
CA LEU A 61 -7.22 -9.42 -4.54
C LEU A 61 -8.65 -9.60 -5.06
N VAL A 62 -9.54 -8.63 -4.82
CA VAL A 62 -10.93 -8.64 -5.29
C VAL A 62 -10.99 -8.69 -6.81
N MET A 63 -10.26 -7.82 -7.51
CA MET A 63 -10.23 -7.80 -8.99
C MET A 63 -9.81 -9.16 -9.56
N ARG A 64 -8.79 -9.79 -8.96
CA ARG A 64 -8.35 -11.14 -9.35
C ARG A 64 -9.42 -12.19 -9.10
N THR A 65 -10.15 -12.12 -7.97
CA THR A 65 -11.25 -13.07 -7.69
C THR A 65 -12.40 -12.96 -8.69
N LEU A 66 -12.60 -11.77 -9.27
CA LEU A 66 -13.59 -11.51 -10.30
C LEU A 66 -13.12 -11.89 -11.71
N GLY A 67 -11.91 -12.42 -11.86
CA GLY A 67 -11.34 -12.79 -13.15
C GLY A 67 -10.98 -11.60 -14.04
N LEU A 68 -10.82 -10.40 -13.47
CA LEU A 68 -10.34 -9.24 -14.22
C LEU A 68 -8.86 -9.41 -14.49
N GLU A 69 -8.48 -9.30 -15.76
CA GLU A 69 -7.08 -9.37 -16.17
C GLU A 69 -6.29 -8.21 -15.56
N ALA A 70 -5.11 -8.53 -15.03
CA ALA A 70 -4.18 -7.51 -14.57
C ALA A 70 -3.65 -6.73 -15.79
N PRO A 71 -3.31 -5.43 -15.61
CA PRO A 71 -2.58 -4.70 -16.64
C PRO A 71 -1.30 -5.46 -17.02
N ASP A 72 -0.80 -5.20 -18.23
CA ASP A 72 0.54 -5.65 -18.60
C ASP A 72 1.56 -5.23 -17.54
N ARG A 73 2.51 -6.12 -17.25
CA ARG A 73 3.50 -5.92 -16.18
C ARG A 73 4.28 -4.62 -16.36
N SER A 74 4.69 -4.30 -17.59
CA SER A 74 5.47 -3.10 -17.88
C SER A 74 4.66 -1.83 -17.65
N VAL A 75 3.38 -1.84 -18.05
CA VAL A 75 2.45 -0.74 -17.82
C VAL A 75 2.21 -0.52 -16.33
N TRP A 76 2.03 -1.60 -15.57
CA TRP A 76 1.90 -1.52 -14.12
C TRP A 76 3.16 -0.96 -13.45
N GLN A 77 4.35 -1.44 -13.84
CA GLN A 77 5.62 -0.95 -13.30
C GLN A 77 5.84 0.55 -13.60
N ALA A 78 5.52 1.00 -14.82
CA ALA A 78 5.64 2.40 -15.20
C ALA A 78 4.73 3.30 -14.34
N LEU A 79 3.50 2.87 -14.06
CA LEU A 79 2.60 3.60 -13.17
C LEU A 79 3.15 3.70 -11.75
N ILE A 80 3.62 2.58 -11.18
CA ILE A 80 4.20 2.58 -9.83
C ILE A 80 5.42 3.49 -9.76
N HIS A 81 6.30 3.46 -10.76
CA HIS A 81 7.46 4.34 -10.81
C HIS A 81 7.05 5.82 -10.75
N ARG A 82 6.07 6.21 -11.58
CA ARG A 82 5.55 7.57 -11.60
C ARG A 82 4.91 8.01 -10.28
N LEU A 83 4.25 7.09 -9.57
CA LEU A 83 3.70 7.37 -8.25
C LEU A 83 4.80 7.54 -7.20
N LEU A 84 5.87 6.75 -7.26
CA LEU A 84 7.02 6.87 -6.38
C LEU A 84 7.78 8.17 -6.63
N GLU A 85 8.01 8.56 -7.88
CA GLU A 85 8.60 9.85 -8.24
C GLU A 85 7.77 11.03 -7.72
N ALA A 86 6.43 10.92 -7.72
CA ALA A 86 5.54 11.98 -7.25
C ALA A 86 5.58 12.21 -5.73
N ILE A 87 6.06 11.23 -4.97
CA ILE A 87 6.21 11.31 -3.51
C ILE A 87 7.68 11.37 -3.07
N ALA A 88 8.60 11.39 -4.02
CA ALA A 88 10.02 11.59 -3.73
C ALA A 88 10.26 13.05 -3.33
N PRO A 89 11.31 13.32 -2.54
CA PRO A 89 11.71 14.67 -2.19
C PRO A 89 11.84 15.53 -3.46
N ARG A 90 11.27 16.73 -3.43
CA ARG A 90 11.47 17.66 -4.55
C ARG A 90 12.89 18.20 -4.47
N GLU A 91 13.67 18.01 -5.53
CA GLU A 91 14.90 18.80 -5.69
C GLU A 91 14.48 20.27 -5.71
N GLU A 92 14.77 21.00 -4.64
CA GLU A 92 14.68 22.45 -4.63
C GLU A 92 15.67 22.96 -5.69
N THR A 93 15.17 23.17 -6.91
CA THR A 93 15.94 23.85 -7.95
C THR A 93 16.16 25.27 -7.45
N GLN A 94 17.29 25.47 -6.78
CA GLN A 94 17.76 26.74 -6.29
C GLN A 94 17.92 27.68 -7.50
N GLN A 95 16.99 28.62 -7.65
CA GLN A 95 17.11 29.76 -8.56
C GLN A 95 17.95 30.86 -7.91
#